data_AF-A0A662GY98-F1
#
_entry.id   AF-A0A662GY98-F1
#
_cell.length_a   1.000
_cell.length_b   1.000
_cell.length_c   1.000
_cell.angle_alpha   90.00
_cell.angle_beta   90.00
_cell.angle_gamma   90.00
#
_symmetry.space_group_name_H-M   'P 1'
#
loop_
_entity.id
_entity.type
_entity.pdbx_description
1 polymer ?
#
loop_
_entity_poly.entity_id
_entity_poly.type
_entity_poly.pdbx_seq_one_letter_code
_entity_poly.pdbx_strand_id
1 'polypeptide(L)'
;MKERKGDSPPQGSSASELDDLYNILGNPHRRRIILFLGEVGEAGFTELRRHLSMSVGTLYYNLDNLRGLVVQKPNRKYTLSERGRRVYEIISKEIKRIEEMYREPHCLVRIYSKYIGRFVTPVDAFSRMYRNAPLTTALGLATLAAGALGLIVSGLDMTLLDFEPCPSGALWMPRPLWLITKLLASWLAITAISMVLAKLFGARLERIELVSAIMIAMAPVLTYPYVYYLLTSQNLLTGALVLLSNLLLRLLQMVTVGFLTASISVFGGISLERAFFIAFIIIYLSFTLSFLI
;
A
#
# COMPACT_ATOMS: atom_id res chain seq x y z
N MET A 1 -13.71 -17.77 63.87
CA MET A 1 -13.86 -16.95 62.63
C MET A 1 -13.22 -17.74 61.51
N LYS A 2 -13.97 -18.05 60.45
CA LYS A 2 -13.67 -19.08 59.45
C LYS A 2 -13.15 -18.38 58.19
N GLU A 3 -11.84 -18.42 57.93
CA GLU A 3 -11.26 -17.79 56.73
C GLU A 3 -11.53 -18.65 55.49
N ARG A 4 -12.19 -18.03 54.50
CA ARG A 4 -12.44 -18.60 53.17
C ARG A 4 -11.15 -18.54 52.37
N LYS A 5 -10.68 -19.71 51.91
CA LYS A 5 -9.66 -19.84 50.88
C LYS A 5 -10.24 -19.34 49.56
N GLY A 6 -9.71 -18.23 49.06
CA GLY A 6 -10.07 -17.64 47.77
C GLY A 6 -9.61 -18.51 46.62
N ASP A 7 -10.55 -18.76 45.71
CA ASP A 7 -10.39 -19.47 44.45
C ASP A 7 -9.48 -18.65 43.51
N SER A 8 -8.43 -19.29 42.98
CA SER A 8 -7.50 -18.69 42.01
C SER A 8 -7.92 -19.13 40.60
N PRO A 9 -8.01 -18.24 39.61
CA PRO A 9 -8.48 -18.60 38.27
C PRO A 9 -7.46 -19.46 37.52
N PRO A 10 -7.89 -20.44 36.70
CA PRO A 10 -7.00 -21.40 36.06
C PRO A 10 -6.30 -20.76 34.84
N GLN A 11 -5.01 -20.46 34.96
CA GLN A 11 -4.15 -19.94 33.88
C GLN A 11 -3.60 -21.03 32.93
N GLY A 12 -4.17 -22.24 32.93
CA GLY A 12 -3.65 -23.39 32.17
C GLY A 12 -4.36 -23.74 30.85
N SER A 13 -5.45 -23.05 30.45
CA SER A 13 -6.28 -23.53 29.33
C SER A 13 -5.85 -23.04 27.94
N SER A 14 -5.34 -21.82 27.79
CA SER A 14 -5.18 -21.19 26.47
C SER A 14 -4.06 -21.80 25.61
N ALA A 15 -2.94 -22.20 26.21
CA ALA A 15 -1.81 -22.80 25.48
C ALA A 15 -2.15 -24.20 24.94
N SER A 16 -2.79 -25.04 25.78
CA SER A 16 -3.25 -26.37 25.37
C SER A 16 -4.32 -26.30 24.28
N GLU A 17 -5.21 -25.30 24.35
CA GLU A 17 -6.25 -25.09 23.34
C GLU A 17 -5.68 -24.71 21.96
N LEU A 18 -4.56 -23.99 21.92
CA LEU A 18 -3.86 -23.65 20.67
C LEU A 18 -3.16 -24.86 20.06
N ASP A 19 -2.50 -25.69 20.86
CA ASP A 19 -1.84 -26.91 20.38
C ASP A 19 -2.84 -27.92 19.83
N ASP A 20 -4.00 -28.06 20.48
CA ASP A 20 -5.12 -28.86 19.96
C ASP A 20 -5.62 -28.32 18.62
N LEU A 21 -5.76 -27.00 18.49
CA LEU A 21 -6.16 -26.36 17.24
C LEU A 21 -5.14 -26.62 16.12
N TYR A 22 -3.84 -26.50 16.39
CA TYR A 22 -2.78 -26.80 15.42
C TYR A 22 -2.80 -28.27 14.99
N ASN A 23 -3.02 -29.20 15.91
CA ASN A 23 -3.15 -30.62 15.61
C ASN A 23 -4.37 -30.96 14.73
N ILE A 24 -5.46 -30.21 14.89
CA ILE A 24 -6.67 -30.36 14.07
C ILE A 24 -6.46 -29.75 12.68
N LEU A 25 -5.85 -28.56 12.63
CA LEU A 25 -5.50 -27.88 11.38
C LEU A 25 -4.47 -28.66 10.56
N GLY A 26 -3.55 -29.38 11.19
CA GLY A 26 -2.52 -30.16 10.49
C GLY A 26 -3.05 -31.36 9.69
N ASN A 27 -4.22 -31.91 10.05
CA ASN A 27 -4.74 -33.13 9.43
C ASN A 27 -5.82 -32.83 8.36
N PRO A 28 -5.62 -33.21 7.08
CA PRO A 28 -6.55 -32.92 5.99
C PRO A 28 -7.90 -33.64 6.12
N HIS A 29 -7.97 -34.77 6.82
CA HIS A 29 -9.23 -35.47 7.05
C HIS A 29 -10.08 -34.74 8.10
N ARG A 30 -9.45 -34.31 9.20
CA ARG A 30 -10.13 -33.57 10.27
C ARG A 30 -10.68 -32.23 9.77
N ARG A 31 -9.88 -31.47 9.01
CA ARG A 31 -10.34 -30.23 8.37
C ARG A 31 -11.57 -30.46 7.49
N ARG A 32 -11.53 -31.48 6.63
CA ARG A 32 -12.66 -31.80 5.73
C ARG A 32 -13.94 -32.18 6.48
N ILE A 33 -13.83 -32.90 7.60
CA ILE A 33 -14.98 -33.22 8.47
C ILE A 33 -15.58 -31.93 9.05
N ILE A 34 -14.74 -31.04 9.61
CA ILE A 34 -15.20 -29.78 10.21
C ILE A 34 -15.85 -28.87 9.16
N LEU A 35 -15.24 -28.73 7.98
CA LEU A 35 -15.78 -27.93 6.87
C LEU A 35 -17.14 -28.45 6.43
N PHE A 36 -17.26 -29.75 6.17
CA PHE A 36 -18.49 -30.36 5.71
C PHE A 36 -19.64 -30.24 6.73
N LEU A 37 -19.36 -30.53 8.01
CA LEU A 37 -20.35 -30.35 9.08
C LEU A 37 -20.67 -28.88 9.33
N GLY A 38 -19.74 -27.96 9.05
CA GLY A 38 -19.95 -26.53 9.12
C GLY A 38 -20.88 -26.00 8.02
N GLU A 39 -20.80 -26.57 6.81
CA GLU A 39 -21.65 -26.19 5.69
C GLU A 39 -23.06 -26.79 5.80
N VAL A 40 -23.16 -28.09 6.08
CA VAL A 40 -24.42 -28.86 6.08
C VAL A 40 -25.14 -28.82 7.44
N GLY A 41 -24.40 -28.52 8.53
CA GLY A 41 -24.92 -28.42 9.89
C GLY A 41 -24.98 -29.77 10.64
N GLU A 42 -25.61 -30.78 10.05
CA GLU A 42 -25.62 -32.14 10.61
C GLU A 42 -25.59 -33.22 9.54
N ALA A 43 -24.86 -34.32 9.80
CA ALA A 43 -24.73 -35.42 8.85
C ALA A 43 -24.68 -36.79 9.54
N GLY A 44 -25.20 -37.81 8.87
CA GLY A 44 -25.09 -39.20 9.33
C GLY A 44 -23.69 -39.79 9.08
N PHE A 45 -23.36 -40.92 9.73
CA PHE A 45 -22.07 -41.60 9.51
C PHE A 45 -21.86 -42.02 8.04
N THR A 46 -22.89 -42.61 7.43
CA THR A 46 -22.86 -43.07 6.04
C THR A 46 -22.70 -41.90 5.07
N GLU A 47 -23.31 -40.76 5.38
CA GLU A 47 -23.23 -39.53 4.59
C GLU A 47 -21.85 -38.90 4.67
N LEU A 48 -21.29 -38.75 5.88
CA LEU A 48 -19.90 -38.33 6.09
C LEU A 48 -18.92 -39.23 5.33
N ARG A 49 -19.08 -40.55 5.47
CA ARG A 49 -18.21 -41.52 4.80
C ARG A 49 -18.26 -41.37 3.28
N ARG A 50 -19.47 -41.24 2.72
CA ARG A 50 -19.69 -41.12 1.28
C ARG A 50 -19.16 -39.81 0.71
N HIS A 51 -19.42 -38.69 1.39
CA HIS A 51 -19.00 -37.37 0.91
C HIS A 51 -17.50 -37.14 1.05
N LEU A 52 -16.89 -37.67 2.11
CA LEU A 52 -15.48 -37.46 2.42
C LEU A 52 -14.57 -38.55 1.85
N SER A 53 -15.14 -39.58 1.20
CA SER A 53 -14.43 -40.73 0.63
C SER A 53 -13.43 -41.38 1.60
N MET A 54 -13.83 -41.56 2.86
CA MET A 54 -12.99 -42.14 3.90
C MET A 54 -13.32 -43.61 4.16
N SER A 55 -12.33 -44.41 4.55
CA SER A 55 -12.58 -45.76 5.06
C SER A 55 -13.33 -45.70 6.40
N VAL A 56 -14.01 -46.78 6.78
CA VAL A 56 -14.75 -46.86 8.06
C VAL A 56 -13.83 -46.59 9.24
N GLY A 57 -12.68 -47.27 9.31
CA GLY A 57 -11.70 -47.09 10.39
C GLY A 57 -11.10 -45.68 10.43
N THR A 58 -10.79 -45.11 9.27
CA THR A 58 -10.27 -43.73 9.17
C THR A 58 -11.28 -42.71 9.68
N LEU A 59 -12.57 -42.86 9.34
CA LEU A 59 -13.60 -41.93 9.78
C LEU A 59 -13.82 -42.02 11.30
N TYR A 60 -13.89 -43.24 11.86
CA TYR A 60 -13.99 -43.42 13.31
C TYR A 60 -12.79 -42.81 14.04
N TYR A 61 -11.56 -43.09 13.59
CA TYR A 61 -10.35 -42.52 14.19
C TYR A 61 -10.36 -40.99 14.17
N ASN A 62 -10.77 -40.36 13.06
CA ASN A 62 -10.80 -38.91 12.97
C ASN A 62 -11.94 -38.28 13.80
N LEU A 63 -13.11 -38.90 13.85
CA LEU A 63 -14.21 -38.45 14.72
C LEU A 63 -13.84 -38.55 16.20
N ASP A 64 -13.10 -39.60 16.58
CA ASP A 64 -12.60 -39.79 17.94
C ASP A 64 -11.64 -38.67 18.37
N ASN A 65 -10.74 -38.31 17.47
CA ASN A 65 -9.81 -37.20 17.67
C ASN A 65 -10.46 -35.80 17.56
N LEU A 66 -11.72 -35.74 17.11
CA LEU A 66 -12.51 -34.51 17.03
C LEU A 66 -13.50 -34.40 18.20
N ARG A 67 -13.41 -35.28 19.20
CA ARG A 67 -14.21 -35.20 20.43
C ARG A 67 -14.06 -33.80 21.05
N GLY A 68 -15.19 -33.18 21.39
CA GLY A 68 -15.26 -31.81 21.88
C GLY A 68 -15.48 -30.75 20.79
N LEU A 69 -15.11 -31.02 19.53
CA LEU A 69 -15.45 -30.18 18.38
C LEU A 69 -16.65 -30.73 17.59
N VAL A 70 -16.74 -32.04 17.48
CA VAL A 70 -17.85 -32.76 16.86
C VAL A 70 -18.60 -33.51 17.94
N VAL A 71 -19.93 -33.41 17.92
CA VAL A 71 -20.83 -34.05 18.88
C VAL A 71 -21.83 -34.91 18.12
N GLN A 72 -22.09 -36.12 18.63
CA GLN A 72 -23.16 -36.97 18.12
C GLN A 72 -24.46 -36.65 18.86
N LYS A 73 -25.50 -36.27 18.11
CA LYS A 73 -26.85 -36.05 18.63
C LYS A 73 -27.56 -37.37 18.91
N PRO A 74 -28.67 -37.36 19.68
CA PRO A 74 -29.48 -38.56 19.95
C PRO A 74 -29.99 -39.28 18.69
N ASN A 75 -30.18 -38.53 17.59
CA ASN A 75 -30.56 -39.06 16.28
C ASN A 75 -29.42 -39.77 15.52
N ARG A 76 -28.29 -40.06 16.18
CA ARG A 76 -27.05 -40.64 15.62
C ARG A 76 -26.36 -39.81 14.54
N LYS A 77 -26.80 -38.57 14.29
CA LYS A 77 -26.10 -37.63 13.40
C LYS A 77 -25.02 -36.88 14.16
N TYR A 78 -23.99 -36.47 13.43
CA TYR A 78 -22.89 -35.65 13.93
C TYR A 78 -23.14 -34.19 13.59
N THR A 79 -22.80 -33.29 14.50
CA THR A 79 -22.86 -31.83 14.32
C THR A 79 -21.64 -31.18 14.98
N LEU A 80 -21.35 -29.92 14.64
CA LEU A 80 -20.32 -29.16 15.33
C LEU A 80 -20.84 -28.67 16.70
N SER A 81 -19.97 -28.70 17.70
CA SER A 81 -20.16 -27.94 18.94
C SER A 81 -19.91 -26.45 18.70
N GLU A 82 -20.20 -25.60 19.69
CA GLU A 82 -19.81 -24.18 19.68
C GLU A 82 -18.29 -23.98 19.46
N ARG A 83 -17.46 -24.83 20.07
CA ARG A 83 -16.02 -24.81 19.83
C ARG A 83 -15.70 -25.22 18.39
N GLY A 84 -16.33 -26.28 17.89
CA GLY A 84 -16.18 -26.73 16.51
C GLY A 84 -16.61 -25.68 15.48
N ARG A 85 -17.65 -24.89 15.79
CA ARG A 85 -18.15 -23.82 14.93
C ARG A 85 -17.15 -22.67 14.81
N ARG A 86 -16.53 -22.26 15.92
CA ARG A 86 -15.45 -21.27 15.91
C ARG A 86 -14.25 -21.72 15.08
N VAL A 87 -13.87 -23.00 15.21
CA VAL A 87 -12.79 -23.59 14.39
C VAL A 87 -13.16 -23.58 12.90
N TYR A 88 -14.40 -23.95 12.56
CA TYR A 88 -14.90 -23.86 11.18
C TYR A 88 -14.78 -22.45 10.60
N GLU A 89 -15.15 -21.42 11.36
CA GLU A 89 -15.07 -20.03 10.90
C GLU A 89 -13.63 -19.56 10.65
N ILE A 90 -12.70 -19.94 11.53
CA ILE A 90 -11.26 -19.64 11.36
C ILE A 90 -10.74 -20.30 10.08
N ILE A 91 -10.96 -21.61 9.92
CA ILE A 91 -10.52 -22.37 8.74
C ILE A 91 -11.10 -21.77 7.46
N SER A 92 -12.40 -21.46 7.47
CA SER A 92 -13.09 -20.94 6.29
C SER A 92 -12.57 -19.57 5.86
N LYS A 93 -12.28 -18.69 6.83
CA LYS A 93 -11.68 -17.36 6.55
C LYS A 93 -10.25 -17.50 6.03
N GLU A 94 -9.45 -18.38 6.61
CA GLU A 94 -8.08 -18.62 6.14
C GLU A 94 -8.05 -19.20 4.72
N ILE A 95 -8.89 -20.20 4.42
CA ILE A 95 -8.98 -20.77 3.07
C ILE A 95 -9.33 -19.69 2.05
N LYS A 96 -10.33 -18.83 2.33
CA LYS A 96 -10.69 -17.71 1.45
C LYS A 96 -9.53 -16.74 1.24
N ARG A 97 -8.81 -16.40 2.31
CA ARG A 97 -7.65 -15.50 2.24
C ARG A 97 -6.49 -16.08 1.41
N ILE A 98 -6.26 -17.39 1.55
CA ILE A 98 -5.26 -18.11 0.75
C ILE A 98 -5.73 -18.15 -0.71
N GLU A 99 -6.99 -18.47 -0.97
CA GLU A 99 -7.56 -18.51 -2.31
C GLU A 99 -7.47 -17.13 -3.00
N GLU A 100 -7.72 -16.03 -2.28
CA GLU A 100 -7.49 -14.66 -2.75
C GLU A 100 -6.02 -14.39 -3.10
N MET A 101 -5.07 -14.91 -2.33
CA MET A 101 -3.64 -14.77 -2.59
C MET A 101 -3.17 -15.55 -3.82
N TYR A 102 -3.79 -16.71 -4.10
CA TYR A 102 -3.49 -17.56 -5.26
C TYR A 102 -4.35 -17.24 -6.49
N ARG A 103 -5.37 -16.39 -6.35
CA ARG A 103 -6.21 -15.97 -7.48
C ARG A 103 -5.34 -15.22 -8.47
N GLU A 104 -5.27 -15.72 -9.71
CA GLU A 104 -4.48 -15.07 -10.74
C GLU A 104 -4.86 -13.59 -10.83
N PRO A 105 -3.88 -12.66 -10.83
CA PRO A 105 -4.18 -11.24 -10.91
C PRO A 105 -4.99 -10.98 -12.17
N HIS A 106 -6.14 -10.31 -12.02
CA HIS A 106 -7.01 -9.94 -13.13
C HIS A 106 -6.20 -9.35 -14.30
N CYS A 107 -6.66 -9.55 -15.54
CA CYS A 107 -5.99 -9.11 -16.77
C CYS A 107 -5.41 -7.67 -16.67
N LEU A 108 -6.16 -6.74 -16.06
CA LEU A 108 -5.74 -5.36 -15.82
C LEU A 108 -4.49 -5.25 -14.93
N VAL A 109 -4.40 -6.05 -13.87
CA VAL A 109 -3.24 -6.08 -12.94
C VAL A 109 -2.01 -6.66 -13.65
N ARG A 110 -2.20 -7.67 -14.53
CA ARG A 110 -1.12 -8.24 -15.35
C ARG A 110 -0.59 -7.25 -16.40
N ILE A 111 -1.47 -6.47 -17.02
CA ILE A 111 -1.08 -5.42 -17.98
C ILE A 111 -0.37 -4.27 -17.27
N TYR A 112 -0.91 -3.84 -16.12
CA TYR A 112 -0.29 -2.81 -15.30
C TYR A 112 1.12 -3.21 -14.86
N SER A 113 1.29 -4.40 -14.26
CA SER A 113 2.60 -4.85 -13.77
C SER A 113 3.62 -5.06 -14.89
N LYS A 114 3.19 -5.44 -16.10
CA LYS A 114 4.08 -5.73 -17.24
C LYS A 114 4.52 -4.50 -18.01
N TYR A 115 3.66 -3.48 -18.18
CA TYR A 115 3.93 -2.34 -19.07
C TYR A 115 3.95 -0.98 -18.36
N ILE A 116 3.05 -0.75 -17.40
CA ILE A 116 2.78 0.58 -16.85
C ILE A 116 3.50 0.80 -15.52
N GLY A 117 3.57 -0.23 -14.67
CA GLY A 117 4.11 -0.16 -13.33
C GLY A 117 5.58 0.28 -13.30
N ARG A 118 6.38 -0.13 -14.30
CA ARG A 118 7.80 0.26 -14.38
C ARG A 118 8.01 1.74 -14.71
N PHE A 119 7.09 2.36 -15.45
CA PHE A 119 7.21 3.77 -15.84
C PHE A 119 6.52 4.71 -14.85
N VAL A 120 5.35 4.33 -14.35
CA VAL A 120 4.58 5.16 -13.40
C VAL A 120 5.18 5.08 -12.00
N THR A 121 5.49 3.87 -11.51
CA THR A 121 6.06 3.64 -10.17
C THR A 121 7.40 2.91 -10.30
N PRO A 122 8.51 3.60 -10.62
CA PRO A 122 9.79 2.95 -10.92
C PRO A 122 10.52 2.47 -9.66
N VAL A 123 9.91 1.53 -8.92
CA VAL A 123 10.44 0.97 -7.66
C VAL A 123 11.83 0.38 -7.86
N ASP A 124 12.10 -0.28 -9.00
CA ASP A 124 13.40 -0.84 -9.34
C ASP A 124 14.50 0.23 -9.52
N ALA A 125 14.14 1.42 -10.01
CA ALA A 125 15.11 2.50 -10.16
C ALA A 125 15.47 3.08 -8.79
N PHE A 126 14.46 3.34 -7.96
CA PHE A 126 14.66 3.84 -6.60
C PHE A 126 15.37 2.82 -5.69
N SER A 127 15.14 1.51 -5.87
CA SER A 127 15.86 0.48 -5.10
C SER A 127 17.35 0.39 -5.47
N ARG A 128 17.70 0.61 -6.75
CA ARG A 128 19.10 0.73 -7.18
C ARG A 128 19.77 1.97 -6.59
N MET A 129 19.05 3.08 -6.55
CA MET A 129 19.50 4.34 -5.95
C MET A 129 19.67 4.21 -4.44
N TYR A 130 18.74 3.54 -3.77
CA TYR A 130 18.80 3.26 -2.33
C TYR A 130 20.10 2.57 -1.91
N ARG A 131 20.63 1.68 -2.75
CA ARG A 131 21.92 1.01 -2.50
C ARG A 131 23.13 1.96 -2.59
N ASN A 132 23.02 3.04 -3.36
CA ASN A 132 24.11 3.97 -3.66
C ASN A 132 23.75 5.39 -3.22
N ALA A 133 23.95 5.70 -1.93
CA ALA A 133 23.72 7.02 -1.35
C ALA A 133 24.35 8.21 -2.12
N PRO A 134 25.65 8.20 -2.49
CA PRO A 134 26.25 9.36 -3.16
C PRO A 134 25.65 9.60 -4.56
N LEU A 135 25.26 8.54 -5.26
CA LEU A 135 24.60 8.66 -6.56
C LEU A 135 23.22 9.30 -6.41
N THR A 136 22.45 8.91 -5.40
CA THR A 136 21.14 9.49 -5.11
C THR A 136 21.24 10.97 -4.80
N THR A 137 22.22 11.37 -3.98
CA THR A 137 22.41 12.79 -3.67
C THR A 137 22.89 13.59 -4.88
N ALA A 138 23.83 13.07 -5.66
CA ALA A 138 24.31 13.72 -6.88
C ALA A 138 23.20 13.89 -7.92
N LEU A 139 22.39 12.84 -8.13
CA LEU A 139 21.27 12.88 -9.07
C LEU A 139 20.16 13.83 -8.58
N GLY A 140 19.85 13.83 -7.28
CA GLY A 140 18.88 14.77 -6.70
C GLY A 140 19.31 16.23 -6.85
N LEU A 141 20.58 16.53 -6.60
CA LEU A 141 21.13 17.87 -6.81
C LEU A 141 21.10 18.28 -8.29
N ALA A 142 21.40 17.34 -9.20
CA ALA A 142 21.29 17.58 -10.63
C ALA A 142 19.82 17.86 -11.05
N THR A 143 18.85 17.10 -10.52
CA THR A 143 17.42 17.35 -10.76
C THR A 143 16.98 18.71 -10.23
N LEU A 144 17.47 19.12 -9.06
CA LEU A 144 17.16 20.44 -8.48
C LEU A 144 17.75 21.57 -9.34
N ALA A 145 19.00 21.44 -9.78
CA ALA A 145 19.65 22.42 -10.66
C ALA A 145 18.92 22.53 -12.01
N ALA A 146 18.54 21.40 -12.61
CA ALA A 146 17.72 21.38 -13.82
C ALA A 146 16.36 22.05 -13.57
N GLY A 147 15.67 21.72 -12.48
CA GLY A 147 14.41 22.36 -12.10
C GLY A 147 14.53 23.88 -12.00
N ALA A 148 15.57 24.38 -11.32
CA ALA A 148 15.82 25.81 -11.18
C ALA A 148 16.04 26.49 -12.54
N LEU A 149 16.83 25.88 -13.43
CA LEU A 149 17.03 26.37 -14.79
C LEU A 149 15.72 26.40 -15.59
N GLY A 150 14.90 25.34 -15.50
CA GLY A 150 13.59 25.28 -16.15
C GLY A 150 12.65 26.39 -15.70
N LEU A 151 12.60 26.70 -14.40
CA LEU A 151 11.78 27.80 -13.88
C LEU A 151 12.28 29.17 -14.34
N ILE A 152 13.59 29.42 -14.29
CA ILE A 152 14.17 30.69 -14.72
C ILE A 152 13.88 30.95 -16.20
N VAL A 153 14.02 29.93 -17.04
CA VAL A 153 13.79 30.05 -18.49
C VAL A 153 12.32 30.23 -18.83
N SER A 154 11.42 29.52 -18.13
CA SER A 154 9.97 29.59 -18.40
C SER A 154 9.26 30.78 -17.74
N GLY A 155 9.80 31.32 -16.65
CA GLY A 155 9.15 32.36 -15.84
C GLY A 155 7.96 31.86 -15.02
N LEU A 156 7.82 30.55 -14.83
CA LEU A 156 6.77 29.93 -14.00
C LEU A 156 7.21 29.86 -12.54
N ASP A 157 6.31 30.24 -11.63
CA ASP A 157 6.41 29.97 -10.19
C ASP A 157 5.87 28.56 -9.89
N MET A 158 6.41 27.91 -8.86
CA MET A 158 6.07 26.56 -8.43
C MET A 158 5.53 26.56 -7.00
N THR A 159 4.29 26.08 -6.84
CA THR A 159 3.64 25.87 -5.55
C THR A 159 3.33 24.39 -5.37
N LEU A 160 4.10 23.73 -4.50
CA LEU A 160 4.14 22.26 -4.37
C LEU A 160 4.42 21.54 -5.69
N LEU A 161 3.39 21.13 -6.43
CA LEU A 161 3.49 20.39 -7.68
C LEU A 161 2.78 21.10 -8.85
N ASP A 162 2.17 22.26 -8.60
CA ASP A 162 1.51 23.11 -9.59
C ASP A 162 2.42 24.27 -10.02
N PHE A 163 2.14 24.79 -11.22
CA PHE A 163 2.85 25.93 -11.80
C PHE A 163 1.89 27.05 -12.15
N GLU A 164 2.30 28.28 -11.83
CA GLU A 164 1.56 29.50 -12.10
C GLU A 164 2.49 30.54 -12.75
N PRO A 165 1.99 31.40 -13.65
CA PRO A 165 2.80 32.51 -14.16
C PRO A 165 3.26 33.40 -13.01
N CYS A 166 4.56 33.74 -12.98
CA CYS A 166 5.09 34.58 -11.91
C CYS A 166 4.32 35.92 -11.84
N PRO A 167 3.79 36.30 -10.66
CA PRO A 167 3.00 37.50 -10.53
C PRO A 167 3.84 38.73 -10.89
N SER A 168 3.28 39.60 -11.73
CA SER A 168 3.92 40.81 -12.26
C SER A 168 4.01 41.96 -11.25
N GLY A 169 3.56 41.75 -10.00
CA GLY A 169 3.65 42.71 -8.92
C GLY A 169 5.09 42.99 -8.46
N ALA A 170 5.25 43.99 -7.58
CA ALA A 170 6.53 44.33 -6.98
C ALA A 170 7.03 43.17 -6.10
N LEU A 171 7.78 42.25 -6.71
CA LEU A 171 8.48 41.19 -5.99
C LEU A 171 9.48 41.84 -5.04
N TRP A 172 9.52 41.32 -3.81
CA TRP A 172 10.44 41.78 -2.77
C TRP A 172 11.89 41.38 -3.08
N MET A 173 12.10 40.59 -4.13
CA MET A 173 13.38 40.02 -4.53
C MET A 173 13.45 39.89 -6.06
N PRO A 174 14.65 39.89 -6.68
CA PRO A 174 14.79 39.63 -8.11
C PRO A 174 14.11 38.34 -8.55
N ARG A 175 13.45 38.38 -9.72
CA ARG A 175 12.69 37.26 -10.32
C ARG A 175 13.37 35.88 -10.19
N PRO A 176 14.63 35.68 -10.60
CA PRO A 176 15.25 34.35 -10.53
C PRO A 176 15.44 33.84 -9.09
N LEU A 177 15.74 34.74 -8.15
CA LEU A 177 15.89 34.36 -6.74
C LEU A 177 14.55 33.95 -6.15
N TRP A 178 13.45 34.64 -6.49
CA TRP A 178 12.10 34.25 -6.05
C TRP A 178 11.75 32.82 -6.50
N LEU A 179 11.97 32.51 -7.77
CA LEU A 179 11.67 31.19 -8.34
C LEU A 179 12.49 30.07 -7.67
N ILE A 180 13.77 30.30 -7.42
CA ILE A 180 14.63 29.33 -6.71
C ILE A 180 14.13 29.13 -5.27
N THR A 181 13.77 30.22 -4.57
CA THR A 181 13.25 30.10 -3.19
C THR A 181 11.94 29.32 -3.13
N LYS A 182 11.05 29.53 -4.10
CA LYS A 182 9.78 28.80 -4.22
C LYS A 182 9.99 27.32 -4.55
N LEU A 183 10.92 26.98 -5.43
CA LEU A 183 11.31 25.60 -5.70
C LEU A 183 11.82 24.91 -4.43
N LEU A 184 12.74 25.54 -3.71
CA LEU A 184 13.28 25.01 -2.46
C LEU A 184 12.21 24.87 -1.39
N ALA A 185 11.34 25.87 -1.24
CA ALA A 185 10.23 25.83 -0.29
C ALA A 185 9.25 24.70 -0.61
N SER A 186 8.88 24.53 -1.88
CA SER A 186 7.99 23.45 -2.35
C SER A 186 8.60 22.08 -2.10
N TRP A 187 9.88 21.91 -2.43
CA TRP A 187 10.60 20.66 -2.16
C TRP A 187 10.69 20.35 -0.66
N LEU A 188 11.04 21.33 0.19
CA LEU A 188 11.10 21.16 1.63
C LEU A 188 9.71 20.84 2.21
N ALA A 189 8.66 21.49 1.74
CA ALA A 189 7.29 21.22 2.16
C ALA A 189 6.86 19.79 1.83
N ILE A 190 7.09 19.33 0.59
CA ILE A 190 6.79 17.95 0.17
C ILE A 190 7.58 16.95 1.01
N THR A 191 8.85 17.23 1.27
CA THR A 191 9.72 16.38 2.09
C THR A 191 9.23 16.30 3.53
N ALA A 192 8.90 17.44 4.15
CA ALA A 192 8.39 17.51 5.51
C ALA A 192 7.05 16.78 5.65
N ILE A 193 6.10 17.03 4.75
CA ILE A 193 4.79 16.35 4.75
C ILE A 193 4.98 14.84 4.57
N SER A 194 5.84 14.42 3.63
CA SER A 194 6.14 13.00 3.40
C SER A 194 6.73 12.34 4.63
N MET A 195 7.69 12.98 5.30
CA MET A 195 8.31 12.44 6.52
C MET A 195 7.32 12.34 7.67
N VAL A 196 6.52 13.38 7.92
CA VAL A 196 5.51 13.38 9.00
C VAL A 196 4.49 12.27 8.75
N LEU A 197 3.92 12.20 7.56
CA LEU A 197 2.95 11.16 7.23
C LEU A 197 3.56 9.76 7.24
N ALA A 198 4.77 9.57 6.68
CA ALA A 198 5.45 8.28 6.73
C ALA A 198 5.69 7.81 8.17
N LYS A 199 6.09 8.71 9.06
CA LYS A 199 6.26 8.40 10.50
C LYS A 199 4.95 8.00 11.16
N LEU A 200 3.83 8.67 10.84
CA LEU A 200 2.50 8.28 11.32
C LEU A 200 2.09 6.86 10.85
N PHE A 201 2.51 6.46 9.65
CA PHE A 201 2.32 5.10 9.13
C PHE A 201 3.34 4.07 9.66
N GLY A 202 4.20 4.45 10.61
CA GLY A 202 5.19 3.58 11.25
C GLY A 202 6.50 3.40 10.50
N ALA A 203 6.84 4.31 9.58
CA ALA A 203 8.11 4.27 8.84
C ALA A 203 9.32 4.43 9.76
N ARG A 204 10.42 3.73 9.43
CA ARG A 204 11.73 3.93 10.04
C ARG A 204 12.56 4.86 9.16
N LEU A 205 12.44 6.17 9.42
CA LEU A 205 13.16 7.22 8.70
C LEU A 205 14.58 7.39 9.26
N GLU A 206 15.41 6.36 9.11
CA GLU A 206 16.80 6.39 9.61
C GLU A 206 17.79 7.05 8.64
N ARG A 207 17.33 7.33 7.42
CA ARG A 207 18.18 7.75 6.28
C ARG A 207 17.76 9.11 5.73
N ILE A 208 18.70 10.05 5.67
CA ILE A 208 18.52 11.41 5.11
C ILE A 208 18.34 11.34 3.58
N GLU A 209 18.73 10.23 2.96
CA GLU A 209 18.66 10.01 1.51
C GLU A 209 17.23 10.12 0.94
N LEU A 210 16.17 9.98 1.76
CA LEU A 210 14.79 10.28 1.36
C LEU A 210 14.65 11.72 0.84
N VAL A 211 15.36 12.67 1.45
CA VAL A 211 15.38 14.09 1.08
C VAL A 211 15.85 14.27 -0.36
N SER A 212 16.91 13.56 -0.74
CA SER A 212 17.43 13.53 -2.12
C SER A 212 16.53 12.72 -3.06
N ALA A 213 15.95 11.62 -2.58
CA ALA A 213 15.04 10.80 -3.39
C ALA A 213 13.77 11.58 -3.79
N ILE A 214 13.26 12.44 -2.91
CA ILE A 214 12.11 13.30 -3.20
C ILE A 214 12.45 14.34 -4.28
N MET A 215 13.68 14.87 -4.30
CA MET A 215 14.12 15.75 -5.41
C MET A 215 13.99 15.04 -6.77
N ILE A 216 14.45 13.79 -6.83
CA ILE A 216 14.40 12.96 -8.04
C ILE A 216 12.96 12.60 -8.37
N ALA A 217 12.12 12.38 -7.36
CA ALA A 217 10.71 12.08 -7.56
C ALA A 217 9.95 13.24 -8.23
N MET A 218 10.36 14.49 -7.99
CA MET A 218 9.79 15.68 -8.63
C MET A 218 10.25 15.87 -10.09
N ALA A 219 11.22 15.08 -10.59
CA ALA A 219 11.78 15.23 -11.93
C ALA A 219 10.73 15.27 -13.04
N PRO A 220 9.68 14.41 -13.08
CA PRO A 220 8.70 14.44 -14.16
C PRO A 220 7.97 15.78 -14.25
N VAL A 221 7.47 16.31 -13.13
CA VAL A 221 6.82 17.63 -13.07
C VAL A 221 7.78 18.76 -13.44
N LEU A 222 9.04 18.70 -13.03
CA LEU A 222 10.06 19.70 -13.37
C LEU A 222 10.46 19.72 -14.86
N THR A 223 10.00 18.76 -15.68
CA THR A 223 10.16 18.84 -17.14
C THR A 223 9.14 19.78 -17.80
N TYR A 224 8.00 20.05 -17.16
CA TYR A 224 6.93 20.89 -17.72
C TYR A 224 7.38 22.32 -18.08
N PRO A 225 8.14 23.05 -17.22
CA PRO A 225 8.64 24.39 -17.54
C PRO A 225 9.38 24.49 -18.88
N TYR A 226 10.15 23.47 -19.25
CA TYR A 226 10.85 23.43 -20.53
C TYR A 226 9.89 23.31 -21.72
N VAL A 227 8.87 22.45 -21.59
CA VAL A 227 7.85 22.28 -22.62
C VAL A 227 7.05 23.57 -22.77
N TYR A 228 6.65 24.20 -21.66
CA TYR A 228 5.95 25.47 -21.65
C TYR A 228 6.76 26.59 -22.31
N TYR A 229 8.07 26.68 -22.01
CA TYR A 229 8.97 27.64 -22.64
C TYR A 229 9.08 27.43 -24.16
N LEU A 230 9.23 26.19 -24.62
CA LEU A 230 9.30 25.87 -26.05
C LEU A 230 8.01 26.27 -26.78
N LEU A 231 6.84 26.02 -26.18
CA LEU A 231 5.55 26.41 -26.74
C LEU A 231 5.37 27.94 -26.77
N THR A 232 5.82 28.63 -25.71
CA THR A 232 5.72 30.09 -25.60
C THR A 232 6.67 30.80 -26.56
N SER A 233 7.93 30.35 -26.67
CA SER A 233 8.95 30.97 -27.52
C SER A 233 8.59 30.96 -29.01
N GLN A 234 7.84 29.96 -29.45
CA GLN A 234 7.36 29.85 -30.83
C GLN A 234 6.01 30.57 -31.04
N ASN A 235 5.45 31.19 -30.00
CA ASN A 235 4.14 31.84 -30.00
C ASN A 235 2.97 30.88 -30.36
N LEU A 236 3.12 29.59 -30.04
CA LEU A 236 2.16 28.53 -30.38
C LEU A 236 1.02 28.39 -29.35
N LEU A 237 1.07 29.09 -28.21
CA LEU A 237 0.05 29.01 -27.16
C LEU A 237 -1.24 29.74 -27.55
N THR A 238 -1.97 29.20 -28.52
CA THR A 238 -3.31 29.67 -28.92
C THR A 238 -4.36 28.59 -28.72
N GLY A 239 -5.50 28.97 -28.12
CA GLY A 239 -6.69 28.13 -27.98
C GLY A 239 -6.43 26.71 -27.47
N ALA A 240 -6.61 25.71 -28.34
CA ALA A 240 -6.52 24.29 -28.01
C ALA A 240 -5.14 23.84 -27.47
N LEU A 241 -4.05 24.50 -27.89
CA LEU A 241 -2.71 24.15 -27.41
C LEU A 241 -2.47 24.52 -25.95
N VAL A 242 -3.17 25.54 -25.44
CA VAL A 242 -3.17 25.86 -24.00
C VAL A 242 -3.80 24.73 -23.20
N LEU A 243 -4.96 24.21 -23.65
CA LEU A 243 -5.62 23.07 -23.02
C LEU A 243 -4.74 21.82 -23.04
N LEU A 244 -4.08 21.55 -24.17
CA LEU A 244 -3.17 20.40 -24.29
C LEU A 244 -1.97 20.53 -23.35
N SER A 245 -1.40 21.74 -23.21
CA SER A 245 -0.31 21.99 -22.26
C SER A 245 -0.74 21.74 -20.80
N ASN A 246 -1.96 22.15 -20.42
CA ASN A 246 -2.49 21.91 -19.09
C ASN A 246 -2.80 20.42 -18.84
N LEU A 247 -3.33 19.72 -19.84
CA LEU A 247 -3.51 18.27 -19.77
C LEU A 247 -2.17 17.54 -19.60
N LEU A 248 -1.13 17.99 -20.32
CA LEU A 248 0.22 17.46 -20.16
C LEU A 248 0.73 17.67 -18.73
N LEU A 249 0.55 18.86 -18.15
CA LEU A 249 0.90 19.11 -16.74
C LEU A 249 0.21 18.10 -15.81
N ARG A 250 -1.10 17.86 -15.97
CA ARG A 250 -1.83 16.88 -15.15
C ARG A 250 -1.30 15.46 -15.31
N LEU A 251 -0.92 15.06 -16.52
CA LEU A 251 -0.28 13.75 -16.77
C LEU A 251 1.09 13.65 -16.08
N LEU A 252 1.93 14.69 -16.15
CA LEU A 252 3.23 14.75 -15.48
C LEU A 252 3.09 14.67 -13.95
N GLN A 253 2.06 15.32 -13.40
CA GLN A 253 1.73 15.23 -11.97
C GLN A 253 1.33 13.81 -11.57
N MET A 254 0.51 13.11 -12.37
CA MET A 254 0.18 11.70 -12.12
C MET A 254 1.41 10.80 -12.13
N VAL A 255 2.35 11.01 -13.06
CA VAL A 255 3.63 10.28 -13.09
C VAL A 255 4.46 10.59 -11.84
N THR A 256 4.49 11.85 -11.41
CA THR A 256 5.19 12.29 -10.20
C THR A 256 4.64 11.64 -8.93
N VAL A 257 3.32 11.42 -8.83
CA VAL A 257 2.73 10.66 -7.71
C VAL A 257 3.28 9.25 -7.65
N GLY A 258 3.45 8.58 -8.78
CA GLY A 258 4.04 7.24 -8.81
C GLY A 258 5.52 7.22 -8.45
N PHE A 259 6.28 8.24 -8.85
CA PHE A 259 7.67 8.43 -8.42
C PHE A 259 7.77 8.71 -6.90
N LEU A 260 6.91 9.58 -6.36
CA LEU A 260 6.84 9.86 -4.93
C LEU A 260 6.49 8.59 -4.15
N THR A 261 5.49 7.85 -4.61
CA THR A 261 5.09 6.55 -4.04
C THR A 261 6.27 5.58 -3.97
N ALA A 262 7.02 5.44 -5.07
CA ALA A 262 8.19 4.57 -5.11
C ALA A 262 9.30 5.04 -4.16
N SER A 263 9.60 6.35 -4.14
CA SER A 263 10.62 6.93 -3.27
C SER A 263 10.29 6.72 -1.79
N ILE A 264 9.06 7.02 -1.36
CA ILE A 264 8.63 6.91 0.03
C ILE A 264 8.54 5.44 0.47
N SER A 265 8.09 4.54 -0.41
CA SER A 265 8.02 3.11 -0.09
C SER A 265 9.42 2.51 0.10
N VAL A 266 10.36 2.80 -0.81
CA VAL A 266 11.72 2.25 -0.76
C VAL A 266 12.53 2.85 0.39
N PHE A 267 12.55 4.18 0.53
CA PHE A 267 13.39 4.85 1.52
C PHE A 267 12.73 4.92 2.91
N GLY A 268 11.39 4.92 2.99
CA GLY A 268 10.64 4.88 4.24
C GLY A 268 10.38 3.47 4.78
N GLY A 269 10.58 2.42 3.97
CA GLY A 269 10.38 1.03 4.37
C GLY A 269 8.92 0.67 4.66
N ILE A 270 7.97 1.36 4.01
CA ILE A 270 6.53 1.12 4.15
C ILE A 270 5.94 0.47 2.89
N SER A 271 4.78 -0.18 3.02
CA SER A 271 4.09 -0.77 1.88
C SER A 271 3.73 0.27 0.81
N LEU A 272 3.73 -0.15 -0.45
CA LEU A 272 3.45 0.71 -1.60
C LEU A 272 2.08 1.39 -1.47
N GLU A 273 1.07 0.66 -0.97
CA GLU A 273 -0.27 1.18 -0.69
C GLU A 273 -0.24 2.39 0.27
N ARG A 274 0.51 2.29 1.38
CA ARG A 274 0.64 3.39 2.35
C ARG A 274 1.39 4.58 1.73
N ALA A 275 2.47 4.31 1.00
CA ALA A 275 3.22 5.36 0.31
C ALA A 275 2.36 6.07 -0.76
N PHE A 276 1.48 5.33 -1.44
CA PHE A 276 0.54 5.88 -2.41
C PHE A 276 -0.45 6.83 -1.75
N PHE A 277 -1.01 6.46 -0.59
CA PHE A 277 -1.88 7.37 0.17
C PHE A 277 -1.16 8.68 0.52
N ILE A 278 0.12 8.62 0.92
CA ILE A 278 0.91 9.81 1.23
C ILE A 278 1.09 10.69 -0.02
N ALA A 279 1.52 10.09 -1.15
CA ALA A 279 1.69 10.81 -2.40
C ALA A 279 0.36 11.42 -2.92
N PHE A 280 -0.76 10.71 -2.71
CA PHE A 280 -2.10 11.18 -3.05
C PHE A 280 -2.54 12.38 -2.20
N ILE A 281 -2.23 12.38 -0.90
CA ILE A 281 -2.48 13.54 -0.02
C ILE A 281 -1.69 14.75 -0.50
N ILE A 282 -0.42 14.57 -0.90
CA ILE A 282 0.44 15.67 -1.38
C ILE A 282 -0.12 16.31 -2.64
N ILE A 283 -0.54 15.51 -3.62
CA ILE A 283 -1.12 16.06 -4.85
C ILE A 283 -2.46 16.74 -4.58
N TYR A 284 -3.30 16.17 -3.71
CA TYR A 284 -4.56 16.81 -3.31
C TYR A 284 -4.33 18.16 -2.62
N LEU A 285 -3.31 18.25 -1.76
CA LEU A 285 -2.91 19.49 -1.12
C LEU A 285 -2.39 20.53 -2.14
N SER A 286 -1.63 20.07 -3.15
CA SER A 286 -1.20 20.93 -4.27
C SER A 286 -2.40 21.55 -5.00
N PHE A 287 -3.36 20.71 -5.40
CA PHE A 287 -4.56 21.15 -6.10
C PHE A 287 -5.41 22.14 -5.28
N THR A 288 -5.61 21.84 -4.00
CA THR A 288 -6.42 22.71 -3.12
C THR A 288 -5.75 24.07 -2.90
N LEU A 289 -4.42 24.12 -2.81
CA LEU A 289 -3.68 25.38 -2.71
C LEU A 289 -3.71 26.18 -4.00
N SER A 290 -3.54 25.54 -5.16
CA SER A 290 -3.63 26.22 -6.46
C SER A 290 -5.06 26.75 -6.76
N PHE A 291 -6.10 26.15 -6.17
CA PHE A 291 -7.45 26.71 -6.28
C PHE A 291 -7.71 27.92 -5.36
N LEU A 292 -6.94 28.03 -4.27
CA LEU A 292 -7.16 29.03 -3.23
C LEU A 292 -6.34 30.31 -3.43
N ILE A 293 -5.21 30.21 -4.14
CA ILE A 293 -4.30 31.31 -4.49
C ILE A 293 -4.74 31.92 -5.82
#